data_AF-A0AA38LPG8-F1
#
_entry.id   AF-A0AA38LPG8-F1
#
_cell.length_a   1.000
_cell.length_b   1.000
_cell.length_c   1.000
_cell.angle_alpha   90.00
_cell.angle_beta   90.00
_cell.angle_gamma   90.00
#
_symmetry.space_group_name_H-M   'P 1'
#
loop_
_entity.id
_entity.type
_entity.pdbx_description
1 polymer ?
#
loop_
_entity_poly.entity_id
_entity_poly.type
_entity_poly.pdbx_seq_one_letter_code
_entity_poly.pdbx_strand_id
1 'polypeptide(L)'
;MAAKAGPSTSTSAPSSAPNAYAKPNRRAQPAGVPSQPAKIAKNKRLPATMVTPTGSIQPSKKANAKDKQASKKQKARREEGKEKAVELAKRLEEKVKGREERKAKRNRAKNAWE
;
A
#
# COMPACT_ATOMS: atom_id res chain seq x y z
N MET A 1 -11.30 60.37 -19.02
CA MET A 1 -12.19 59.37 -18.38
C MET A 1 -11.56 57.99 -18.56
N ALA A 2 -11.38 57.10 -17.59
CA ALA A 2 -11.43 57.13 -16.13
C ALA A 2 -10.51 55.96 -15.70
N ALA A 3 -9.56 56.23 -14.80
CA ALA A 3 -8.70 55.22 -14.21
C ALA A 3 -9.51 54.40 -13.19
N LYS A 4 -9.45 53.07 -13.29
CA LYS A 4 -9.91 52.18 -12.22
C LYS A 4 -8.73 51.83 -11.33
N ALA A 5 -8.60 52.58 -10.24
CA ALA A 5 -7.90 52.14 -9.04
C ALA A 5 -8.73 51.06 -8.33
N GLY A 6 -8.10 49.96 -7.95
CA GLY A 6 -8.66 48.92 -7.08
C GLY A 6 -7.60 48.50 -6.07
N PRO A 7 -7.93 48.39 -4.78
CA PRO A 7 -6.98 48.58 -3.67
C PRO A 7 -6.05 47.40 -3.40
N SER A 8 -4.82 47.74 -3.05
CA SER A 8 -3.84 46.93 -2.35
C SER A 8 -4.34 46.54 -0.96
N THR A 9 -4.50 45.24 -0.72
CA THR A 9 -4.56 44.68 0.64
C THR A 9 -3.34 43.79 0.85
N SER A 10 -2.27 44.41 1.34
CA SER A 10 -1.22 43.76 2.10
C SER A 10 -1.80 43.37 3.46
N THR A 11 -1.92 42.08 3.74
CA THR A 11 -2.15 41.60 5.10
C THR A 11 -1.14 40.50 5.41
N SER A 12 -0.04 40.97 6.01
CA SER A 12 0.86 40.29 6.95
C SER A 12 0.62 38.80 7.24
N ALA A 13 1.60 37.97 6.90
CA ALA A 13 1.98 36.88 7.80
C ALA A 13 2.63 37.51 9.04
N PRO A 14 2.22 37.11 10.26
CA PRO A 14 3.13 36.26 11.01
C PRO A 14 2.39 35.25 11.87
N SER A 15 2.91 34.03 11.94
CA SER A 15 3.14 33.36 13.23
C SER A 15 3.55 31.92 12.95
N SER A 16 4.85 31.74 13.03
CA SER A 16 5.50 30.47 13.32
C SER A 16 4.83 29.81 14.53
N ALA A 17 3.90 28.89 14.29
CA ALA A 17 3.64 27.83 15.24
C ALA A 17 4.61 26.70 14.89
N PRO A 18 5.64 26.39 15.69
CA PRO A 18 6.17 25.05 15.62
C PRO A 18 5.00 24.16 16.00
N ASN A 19 4.46 23.41 15.04
CA ASN A 19 3.55 22.34 15.34
C ASN A 19 4.40 21.33 16.12
N ALA A 20 4.47 21.55 17.44
CA ALA A 20 5.13 20.68 18.36
C ALA A 20 4.30 19.41 18.32
N TYR A 21 4.71 18.49 17.45
CA TYR A 21 4.39 17.09 17.57
C TYR A 21 4.91 16.68 18.94
N ALA A 22 4.08 16.88 19.96
CA ALA A 22 4.27 16.34 21.28
C ALA A 22 4.34 14.83 21.07
N LYS A 23 5.56 14.32 21.00
CA LYS A 23 5.85 12.90 20.99
C LYS A 23 5.08 12.33 22.19
N PRO A 24 4.16 11.38 22.02
CA PRO A 24 3.55 10.75 23.18
C PRO A 24 4.70 10.19 23.99
N ASN A 25 4.86 10.72 25.21
CA ASN A 25 5.84 10.31 26.18
C ASN A 25 5.67 8.80 26.34
N ARG A 26 6.50 8.00 25.65
CA ARG A 26 6.58 6.56 25.87
C ARG A 26 7.22 6.44 27.23
N ARG A 27 6.38 6.51 28.26
CA ARG A 27 6.71 6.11 29.61
C ARG A 27 7.34 4.74 29.47
N ALA A 28 8.67 4.67 29.59
CA ALA A 28 9.38 3.42 29.66
C ALA A 28 8.74 2.68 30.83
N GLN A 29 7.93 1.68 30.51
CA GLN A 29 7.36 0.82 31.53
C GLN A 29 8.56 0.21 32.25
N PRO A 30 8.59 0.21 33.60
CA PRO A 30 9.69 -0.43 34.32
C PRO A 30 9.80 -1.86 33.83
N ALA A 31 10.99 -2.21 33.34
CA ALA A 31 11.33 -3.56 32.93
C ALA A 31 11.16 -4.47 34.17
N GLY A 32 10.02 -5.14 34.27
CA GLY A 32 9.65 -5.91 35.45
C GLY A 32 8.16 -5.96 35.77
N VAL A 33 7.32 -5.09 35.18
CA VAL A 33 5.87 -5.24 35.33
C VAL A 33 5.38 -6.31 34.35
N PRO A 34 4.81 -7.44 34.83
CA PRO A 34 4.24 -8.43 33.94
C PRO A 34 3.14 -7.76 33.12
N SER A 35 3.36 -7.69 31.81
CA SER A 35 2.38 -7.13 30.89
C SER A 35 1.09 -7.92 31.04
N GLN A 36 0.04 -7.26 31.50
CA GLN A 36 -1.26 -7.88 31.74
C GLN A 36 -1.70 -8.66 30.48
N PRO A 37 -1.83 -9.99 30.54
CA PRO A 37 -2.08 -10.82 29.36
C PRO A 37 -3.39 -10.44 28.65
N ALA A 38 -4.38 -9.96 29.40
CA ALA A 38 -5.65 -9.46 28.89
C ALA A 38 -5.52 -8.25 27.95
N LYS A 39 -4.52 -7.38 28.15
CA LYS A 39 -4.30 -6.20 27.28
C LYS A 39 -3.58 -6.60 25.99
N ILE A 40 -2.67 -7.58 26.07
CA ILE A 40 -1.97 -8.13 24.90
C ILE A 40 -2.94 -8.89 23.99
N ALA A 41 -3.83 -9.70 24.58
CA ALA A 41 -4.79 -10.51 23.83
C ALA A 41 -5.79 -9.69 22.98
N LYS A 42 -6.08 -8.45 23.37
CA LYS A 42 -7.03 -7.58 22.64
C LYS A 42 -6.39 -6.81 21.48
N ASN A 43 -5.07 -6.87 21.30
CA ASN A 43 -4.37 -6.14 20.26
C ASN A 43 -4.27 -6.94 18.95
N LYS A 44 -5.06 -6.56 17.95
CA LYS A 44 -5.09 -7.21 16.63
C LYS A 44 -3.78 -7.14 15.84
N ARG A 45 -2.87 -6.22 16.18
CA ARG A 45 -1.59 -6.02 15.49
C ARG A 45 -0.47 -6.90 16.05
N LEU A 46 -0.66 -7.48 17.24
CA LEU A 46 0.34 -8.33 17.87
C LEU A 46 0.06 -9.81 17.55
N PRO A 47 1.11 -10.65 17.44
CA PRO A 47 0.93 -12.07 17.31
C PRO A 47 0.19 -12.60 18.54
N ALA A 48 -0.67 -13.60 18.34
CA ALA A 48 -1.33 -14.26 19.45
C ALA A 48 -0.27 -14.83 20.41
N THR A 49 -0.48 -14.68 21.72
CA THR A 49 0.42 -15.19 22.77
C THR A 49 -0.32 -16.16 23.68
N MET A 50 0.40 -17.07 24.33
CA MET A 50 -0.12 -18.03 25.31
C MET A 50 0.72 -17.96 26.59
N VAL A 51 0.08 -18.13 27.75
CA VAL A 51 0.74 -18.21 29.06
C VAL A 51 1.04 -19.68 29.35
N THR A 52 2.29 -20.03 29.64
CA THR A 52 2.69 -21.38 30.02
C THR A 52 2.34 -21.65 31.49
N PRO A 53 2.26 -22.92 31.94
CA PRO A 53 2.07 -23.25 33.36
C PRO A 53 3.15 -22.63 34.28
N THR A 54 4.34 -22.41 33.74
CA THR A 54 5.45 -21.71 34.40
C THR A 54 5.32 -20.18 34.42
N GLY A 55 4.20 -19.62 33.92
CA GLY A 55 3.92 -18.18 33.90
C GLY A 55 4.63 -17.40 32.80
N SER A 56 5.38 -18.05 31.91
CA SER A 56 6.06 -17.38 30.80
C SER A 56 5.08 -17.10 29.65
N ILE A 57 5.25 -15.96 28.97
CA ILE A 57 4.45 -15.59 27.79
C ILE A 57 5.20 -16.05 26.54
N GLN A 58 4.62 -16.97 25.78
CA GLN A 58 5.19 -17.45 24.52
C GLN A 58 4.28 -17.10 23.34
N PRO A 59 4.83 -16.88 22.13
CA PRO A 59 4.02 -16.72 20.94
C PRO A 59 3.19 -17.98 20.69
N SER A 60 1.90 -17.80 20.46
CA SER A 60 0.98 -18.87 20.14
C SER A 60 1.32 -19.42 18.76
N LYS A 61 1.63 -20.71 18.71
CA LYS A 61 1.79 -21.47 17.46
C LYS A 61 0.45 -21.85 16.83
N LYS A 62 -0.70 -21.39 17.35
CA LYS A 62 -2.00 -21.73 16.75
C LYS A 62 -1.99 -21.24 15.31
N ALA A 63 -1.92 -22.23 14.44
CA ALA A 63 -1.78 -22.11 13.02
C ALA A 63 -2.84 -21.16 12.49
N ASN A 64 -2.45 -19.94 12.16
CA ASN A 64 -2.98 -19.35 10.95
C ASN A 64 -2.43 -20.21 9.82
N ALA A 65 -3.05 -21.39 9.64
CA ALA A 65 -2.87 -22.27 8.53
C ALA A 65 -3.08 -21.41 7.31
N LYS A 66 -1.97 -21.02 6.68
CA LYS A 66 -1.95 -20.43 5.35
C LYS A 66 -2.52 -21.43 4.32
N ASP A 67 -2.78 -22.67 4.76
CA ASP A 67 -3.46 -23.75 4.07
C ASP A 67 -4.98 -23.76 4.25
N LYS A 68 -5.62 -22.60 4.47
CA LYS A 68 -7.06 -22.52 4.21
C LYS A 68 -7.23 -22.70 2.71
N GLN A 69 -7.61 -23.93 2.28
CA GLN A 69 -8.01 -24.19 0.91
C GLN A 69 -8.95 -23.07 0.47
N ALA A 70 -8.52 -22.29 -0.52
CA ALA A 70 -9.33 -21.20 -1.06
C ALA A 70 -10.71 -21.76 -1.43
N SER A 71 -11.77 -21.16 -0.90
CA SER A 71 -13.13 -21.64 -1.13
C SER A 71 -13.43 -21.67 -2.64
N LYS A 72 -14.34 -22.55 -3.09
CA LYS A 72 -14.75 -22.60 -4.51
C LYS A 72 -15.10 -21.22 -5.08
N LYS A 73 -15.76 -20.36 -4.30
CA LYS A 73 -16.10 -18.98 -4.68
C LYS A 73 -14.87 -18.06 -4.81
N GLN A 74 -13.89 -18.21 -3.93
CA GLN A 74 -12.63 -17.45 -4.02
C GLN A 74 -11.78 -17.92 -5.20
N LYS A 75 -11.77 -19.21 -5.50
CA LYS A 75 -11.12 -19.76 -6.69
C LYS A 75 -11.78 -19.23 -7.97
N ALA A 76 -13.11 -19.27 -8.07
CA ALA A 76 -13.84 -18.73 -9.22
C ALA A 76 -13.53 -17.25 -9.51
N ARG A 77 -13.57 -16.40 -8.48
CA ARG A 77 -13.19 -14.98 -8.62
C ARG A 77 -11.74 -14.77 -9.03
N ARG A 78 -10.83 -15.65 -8.57
CA ARG A 78 -9.41 -15.58 -8.93
C ARG A 78 -9.19 -16.01 -10.39
N GLU A 79 -9.92 -17.01 -10.88
CA GLU A 79 -9.87 -17.43 -12.28
C GLU A 79 -10.43 -16.36 -13.22
N GLU A 80 -11.60 -15.77 -12.91
CA GLU A 80 -12.13 -14.63 -13.68
C GLU A 80 -11.16 -13.44 -13.74
N GLY A 81 -10.45 -13.17 -12.64
CA GLY A 81 -9.43 -12.14 -12.59
C GLY A 81 -8.21 -12.46 -13.48
N LYS A 82 -7.84 -13.74 -13.58
CA LYS A 82 -6.76 -14.19 -14.46
C LYS A 82 -7.15 -14.08 -15.93
N GLU A 83 -8.36 -14.48 -16.30
CA GLU A 83 -8.86 -14.38 -17.68
C GLU A 83 -8.87 -12.92 -18.17
N LYS A 84 -9.37 -12.00 -17.34
CA LYS A 84 -9.33 -10.56 -17.65
C LYS A 84 -7.90 -10.02 -17.80
N ALA A 85 -6.96 -10.51 -16.98
CA ALA A 85 -5.56 -10.12 -17.10
C ALA A 85 -4.93 -10.63 -18.40
N VAL A 86 -5.25 -11.86 -18.81
CA VAL A 86 -4.79 -12.45 -20.08
C VAL A 86 -5.37 -11.71 -21.28
N GLU A 87 -6.64 -11.31 -21.23
CA GLU A 87 -7.26 -10.50 -22.30
C GLU A 87 -6.56 -9.14 -22.47
N LEU A 88 -6.29 -8.45 -21.35
CA LEU A 88 -5.55 -7.19 -21.37
C LEU A 88 -4.12 -7.36 -21.88
N ALA A 89 -3.45 -8.46 -21.51
CA ALA A 89 -2.12 -8.78 -22.00
C ALA A 89 -2.12 -8.98 -23.52
N LYS A 90 -3.06 -9.76 -24.04
CA LYS A 90 -3.22 -9.99 -25.49
C LYS A 90 -3.48 -8.69 -26.25
N ARG A 91 -4.32 -7.81 -25.71
CA ARG A 91 -4.60 -6.49 -26.31
C ARG A 91 -3.37 -5.58 -26.32
N LEU A 92 -2.50 -5.67 -25.31
CA LEU A 92 -1.24 -4.93 -25.28
C LEU A 92 -0.24 -5.49 -26.29
N GLU A 93 -0.14 -6.82 -26.39
CA GLU A 93 0.71 -7.49 -27.36
C GLU A 93 0.36 -7.09 -28.80
N GLU A 94 -0.93 -7.06 -29.15
CA GLU A 94 -1.39 -6.63 -30.47
C GLU A 94 -1.03 -5.16 -30.76
N LYS A 95 -1.16 -4.27 -29.76
CA LYS A 95 -0.74 -2.87 -29.88
C LYS A 95 0.77 -2.73 -30.06
N VAL A 96 1.57 -3.53 -29.37
CA VAL A 96 3.03 -3.54 -29.50
C VAL A 96 3.41 -4.03 -30.89
N LYS A 97 2.85 -5.15 -31.34
CA LYS A 97 3.06 -5.70 -32.68
C LYS A 97 2.72 -4.70 -33.78
N GLY A 98 1.58 -4.01 -33.69
CA GLY A 98 1.22 -2.96 -34.66
C GLY A 98 2.18 -1.77 -34.68
N ARG A 99 2.76 -1.40 -33.52
CA ARG A 99 3.81 -0.36 -33.45
C ARG A 99 5.13 -0.84 -34.05
N GLU A 100 5.48 -2.09 -33.80
CA GLU A 100 6.68 -2.74 -34.34
C GLU A 100 6.59 -2.90 -35.85
N GLU A 101 5.47 -3.36 -36.39
CA GLU A 101 5.22 -3.45 -37.83
C GLU A 101 5.30 -2.08 -38.52
N ARG A 102 4.75 -1.04 -37.89
CA ARG A 102 4.85 0.34 -38.41
C ARG A 102 6.28 0.89 -38.33
N LYS A 103 7.07 0.51 -37.33
CA LYS A 103 8.51 0.83 -37.26
C LYS A 103 9.30 0.05 -38.30
N ALA A 104 9.06 -1.26 -38.42
CA ALA A 104 9.71 -2.13 -39.40
C ALA A 104 9.43 -1.67 -40.83
N LYS A 105 8.19 -1.26 -41.14
CA LYS A 105 7.84 -0.70 -42.45
C LYS A 105 8.61 0.59 -42.75
N ARG A 106 8.76 1.47 -41.75
CA ARG A 106 9.57 2.70 -41.90
C ARG A 106 11.04 2.39 -42.11
N ASN A 107 11.61 1.47 -41.33
CA ASN A 107 13.01 1.07 -41.47
C ASN A 107 13.25 0.41 -42.84
N ARG A 108 12.33 -0.45 -43.30
CA ARG A 108 12.42 -1.09 -44.61
C ARG A 108 12.35 -0.07 -45.75
N ALA A 109 11.49 0.94 -45.62
CA ALA A 109 11.42 2.03 -46.61
C ALA A 109 12.69 2.91 -46.59
N LYS A 110 13.22 3.23 -45.40
CA LYS A 110 14.47 4.00 -45.27
C LYS A 110 15.65 3.27 -45.90
N ASN A 111 15.82 1.99 -45.59
CA ASN A 111 16.91 1.18 -46.12
C ASN A 111 16.77 0.86 -47.62
N ALA A 112 15.59 1.04 -48.22
CA ALA A 112 15.38 0.83 -49.66
C ALA A 112 15.74 2.06 -50.51
N TRP A 113 16.05 3.19 -49.86
CA TRP A 113 16.43 4.46 -50.49
C TRP A 113 17.89 4.85 -50.21
N GLU A 114 18.62 4.02 -49.47
CA GLU A 114 20.09 4.09 -49.30
C GLU A 114 20.76 3.05 -50.21
#